data_AF-A0A2H1WCZ5-F1
#
_entry.id   AF-A0A2H1WCZ5-F1
#
_cell.length_a   1.000
_cell.length_b   1.000
_cell.length_c   1.000
_cell.angle_alpha   90.00
_cell.angle_beta   90.00
_cell.angle_gamma   90.00
#
_symmetry.space_group_name_H-M   'P 1'
#
loop_
_entity.id
_entity.type
_entity.pdbx_description
1 polymer ?
#
loop_
_entity_poly.entity_id
_entity_poly.type
_entity_poly.pdbx_seq_one_letter_code
_entity_poly.pdbx_strand_id
1 'polypeptide(L)'
;MGSPERELCPPPSEEDELTLPRASINKMIKELVPSVRVAFESRELILNCCTEFIHLLSSEANEVCNQSNKKTINAEHVLTALDRLGFSDYTLEAEAVLKDCKAVAAKRRRQSTRLENLGIPEEELLRQQQELFAKAREEQAKQEQQQWLLLQQQGLVGAEGATQPYVPPPPGPRLDDEEDDDYS
;
A
#
# COMPACT_ATOMS: atom_id res chain seq x y z
N MET A 1 39.16 -2.22 37.60
CA MET A 1 37.92 -1.51 37.98
C MET A 1 37.51 -0.68 36.77
N GLY A 2 36.68 -1.25 35.89
CA GLY A 2 36.18 -0.56 34.69
C GLY A 2 34.99 0.32 35.04
N SER A 3 34.99 1.56 34.58
CA SER A 3 33.92 2.54 34.82
C SER A 3 32.59 2.09 34.20
N PRO A 4 31.44 2.22 34.90
CA PRO A 4 30.14 1.73 34.43
C PRO A 4 29.29 2.84 33.79
N GLU A 5 29.84 3.68 32.91
CA GLU A 5 29.12 4.84 32.35
C GLU A 5 28.98 4.81 30.81
N ARG A 6 29.05 3.63 30.17
CA ARG A 6 28.68 3.53 28.76
C ARG A 6 27.21 3.17 28.60
N GLU A 7 26.45 4.18 28.19
CA GLU A 7 25.34 4.11 27.25
C GLU A 7 24.08 3.39 27.74
N LEU A 8 23.35 4.05 28.63
CA LEU A 8 21.89 4.00 28.59
C LEU A 8 21.42 5.22 27.79
N CYS A 9 21.52 5.14 26.46
CA CYS A 9 20.58 5.93 25.66
C CYS A 9 19.19 5.34 26.00
N PRO A 10 18.22 6.14 26.47
CA PRO A 10 16.87 5.63 26.66
C PRO A 10 16.42 4.99 25.34
N PRO A 11 15.71 3.85 25.38
CA PRO A 11 15.14 3.30 24.16
C PRO A 11 14.32 4.41 23.48
N PRO A 12 14.40 4.55 22.14
CA PRO A 12 13.59 5.53 21.44
C PRO A 12 12.14 5.38 21.91
N SER A 13 11.53 6.48 22.34
CA SER A 13 10.12 6.42 22.75
C SER A 13 9.28 6.08 21.53
N GLU A 14 8.09 5.47 21.70
CA GLU A 14 7.18 5.19 20.56
C GLU A 14 6.84 6.48 19.77
N GLU A 15 7.01 7.64 20.39
CA GLU A 15 6.90 8.98 19.80
C GLU A 15 7.99 9.27 18.74
N ASP A 16 9.21 8.75 18.94
CA ASP A 16 10.30 8.82 17.95
C ASP A 16 10.02 7.93 16.72
N GLU A 17 9.15 6.93 16.86
CA GLU A 17 8.83 5.96 15.80
C GLU A 17 7.76 6.47 14.82
N LEU A 18 6.92 7.42 15.22
CA LEU A 18 5.79 7.94 14.42
C LEU A 18 6.02 9.36 13.91
N THR A 19 7.19 9.62 13.30
CA THR A 19 7.50 10.92 12.68
C THR A 19 7.29 10.91 11.16
N LEU A 20 7.00 12.08 10.60
CA LEU A 20 6.93 12.24 9.15
C LEU A 20 8.31 11.97 8.50
N PRO A 21 8.36 11.47 7.25
CA PRO A 21 9.64 11.25 6.59
C PRO A 21 10.45 12.55 6.49
N ARG A 22 11.66 12.55 7.07
CA ARG A 22 12.60 13.69 7.03
C ARG A 22 12.81 14.22 5.63
N ALA A 23 12.85 13.34 4.63
CA ALA A 23 12.99 13.72 3.23
C ALA A 23 11.84 14.61 2.73
N SER A 24 10.60 14.31 3.12
CA SER A 24 9.42 15.09 2.77
C SER A 24 9.45 16.49 3.39
N ILE A 25 9.79 16.58 4.69
CA ILE A 25 9.93 17.87 5.38
C ILE A 25 11.07 18.69 4.78
N ASN A 26 12.22 18.06 4.51
CA ASN A 26 13.36 18.74 3.88
C ASN A 26 13.04 19.26 2.48
N LYS A 27 12.23 18.52 1.72
CA LYS A 27 11.74 18.96 0.41
C LYS A 27 10.84 20.18 0.54
N MET A 28 9.84 20.13 1.43
CA MET A 28 8.93 21.25 1.71
C MET A 28 9.69 22.52 2.14
N ILE A 29 10.66 22.40 3.06
CA ILE A 29 11.49 23.54 3.49
C ILE A 29 12.22 24.16 2.30
N LYS A 30 12.83 23.35 1.43
CA LYS A 30 13.56 23.86 0.24
C LYS A 30 12.65 24.53 -0.78
N GLU A 31 11.41 24.05 -0.92
CA GLU A 31 10.43 24.66 -1.83
C GLU A 31 9.95 26.02 -1.30
N LEU A 32 9.75 26.15 0.01
CA LEU A 32 9.31 27.40 0.64
C LEU A 32 10.44 28.45 0.77
N VAL A 33 11.66 28.01 1.09
CA VAL A 33 12.83 28.90 1.30
C VAL A 33 14.06 28.45 0.49
N PRO A 34 14.04 28.58 -0.85
CA PRO A 34 15.03 27.96 -1.75
C PRO A 34 16.46 28.46 -1.58
N SER A 35 16.64 29.70 -1.12
CA SER A 35 17.97 30.34 -1.02
C SER A 35 18.50 30.43 0.41
N VAL A 36 17.82 29.82 1.38
CA VAL A 36 18.17 29.93 2.80
C VAL A 36 18.81 28.64 3.29
N ARG A 37 19.98 28.77 3.95
CA ARG A 37 20.60 27.65 4.65
C ARG A 37 19.93 27.45 6.01
N VAL A 38 19.10 26.41 6.12
CA VAL A 38 18.45 26.03 7.38
C VAL A 38 19.32 25.01 8.13
N ALA A 39 19.61 25.30 9.41
CA ALA A 39 20.40 24.44 10.30
C ALA A 39 19.72 23.07 10.54
N PHE A 40 20.49 22.07 10.95
CA PHE A 40 19.97 20.73 11.20
C PHE A 40 18.96 20.74 12.36
N GLU A 41 19.31 21.41 13.45
CA GLU A 41 18.48 21.54 14.66
C GLU A 41 17.15 22.22 14.35
N SER A 42 17.15 23.23 13.45
CA SER A 42 15.92 23.87 13.00
C SER A 42 15.04 22.93 12.16
N ARG A 43 15.64 22.02 11.38
CA ARG A 43 14.88 21.02 10.60
C ARG A 43 14.23 19.98 11.51
N GLU A 44 14.97 19.51 12.51
CA GLU A 44 14.41 18.58 13.51
C GLU A 44 13.32 19.27 14.36
N LEU A 45 13.49 20.56 14.69
CA LEU A 45 12.43 21.32 15.35
C LEU A 45 11.16 21.41 14.51
N ILE A 46 11.28 21.73 13.21
CA ILE A 46 10.13 21.77 12.29
C ILE A 46 9.45 20.40 12.20
N LEU A 47 10.23 19.30 12.13
CA LEU A 47 9.69 17.94 12.13
C LEU A 47 8.84 17.69 13.38
N ASN A 48 9.36 18.03 14.56
CA ASN A 48 8.65 17.88 15.83
C ASN A 48 7.37 18.75 15.86
N CYS A 49 7.43 19.98 15.35
CA CYS A 49 6.26 20.84 15.21
C CYS A 49 5.19 20.24 14.28
N CYS A 50 5.58 19.54 13.21
CA CYS A 50 4.62 18.87 12.33
C CYS A 50 3.90 17.72 13.05
N THR A 51 4.62 16.92 13.84
CA THR A 51 4.01 15.85 14.66
C THR A 51 3.06 16.45 15.71
N GLU A 52 3.51 17.48 16.43
CA GLU A 52 2.69 18.17 17.42
C GLU A 52 1.43 18.81 16.80
N PHE A 53 1.55 19.39 15.60
CA PHE A 53 0.41 19.94 14.87
C PHE A 53 -0.65 18.87 14.58
N ILE A 54 -0.24 17.65 14.20
CA ILE A 54 -1.17 16.53 13.99
C ILE A 54 -1.88 16.18 15.30
N HIS A 55 -1.15 16.11 16.42
CA HIS A 55 -1.74 15.82 17.74
C HIS A 55 -2.71 16.91 18.19
N LEU A 56 -2.33 18.19 18.06
CA LEU A 56 -3.16 19.34 18.40
C LEU A 56 -4.48 19.30 17.61
N LEU A 57 -4.39 19.21 16.28
CA LEU A 57 -5.56 19.21 15.42
C LEU A 57 -6.44 17.98 15.65
N SER A 58 -5.83 16.80 15.84
CA SER A 58 -6.57 15.56 16.11
C SER A 58 -7.33 15.62 17.43
N SER A 59 -6.72 16.21 18.46
CA SER A 59 -7.32 16.39 19.78
C SER A 59 -8.52 17.32 19.71
N GLU A 60 -8.38 18.49 19.08
CA GLU A 60 -9.50 19.43 18.90
C GLU A 60 -10.62 18.81 18.04
N ALA A 61 -10.28 18.11 16.95
CA ALA A 61 -11.28 17.44 16.11
C ALA A 61 -12.03 16.33 16.87
N ASN A 62 -11.35 15.63 17.79
CA ASN A 62 -11.97 14.66 18.67
C ASN A 62 -12.93 15.32 19.67
N GLU A 63 -12.56 16.48 20.23
CA GLU A 63 -13.46 17.25 21.09
C GLU A 63 -14.71 17.72 20.34
N VAL A 64 -14.55 18.28 19.13
CA VAL A 64 -15.68 18.65 18.26
C VAL A 64 -16.56 17.44 17.96
N CYS A 65 -15.96 16.29 17.64
CA CYS A 65 -16.68 15.04 17.39
C CYS A 65 -17.55 14.63 18.59
N ASN A 66 -16.96 14.64 19.79
CA ASN A 66 -17.65 14.29 21.03
C ASN A 66 -18.77 15.27 21.37
N GLN A 67 -18.55 16.58 21.17
CA GLN A 67 -19.58 17.61 21.34
C GLN A 67 -20.75 17.44 20.35
N SER A 68 -20.49 16.92 19.15
CA SER A 68 -21.52 16.55 18.17
C SER A 68 -22.19 15.20 18.44
N ASN A 69 -21.86 14.55 19.57
CA ASN A 69 -22.38 13.24 20.00
C ASN A 69 -22.16 12.11 18.96
N LYS A 70 -21.03 12.15 18.25
CA LYS A 70 -20.60 11.14 17.28
C LYS A 70 -19.37 10.38 17.81
N LYS A 71 -19.21 9.14 17.36
CA LYS A 71 -18.08 8.25 17.74
C LYS A 71 -16.97 8.16 16.68
N THR A 72 -17.16 8.82 15.54
CA THR A 72 -16.24 8.77 14.41
C THR A 72 -15.96 10.18 13.95
N ILE A 73 -14.67 10.55 13.96
CA ILE A 73 -14.22 11.85 13.45
C ILE A 73 -14.46 11.88 11.94
N ASN A 74 -15.18 12.90 11.48
CA ASN A 74 -15.43 13.15 10.06
C ASN A 74 -14.72 14.44 9.62
N ALA A 75 -14.78 14.74 8.31
CA ALA A 75 -14.11 15.92 7.77
C ALA A 75 -14.64 17.25 8.34
N GLU A 76 -15.94 17.34 8.67
CA GLU A 76 -16.54 18.55 9.24
C GLU A 76 -15.96 18.86 10.63
N HIS A 77 -15.66 17.83 11.43
CA HIS A 77 -15.04 18.01 12.74
C HIS A 77 -13.64 18.59 12.61
N VAL A 78 -12.87 18.16 11.60
CA VAL A 78 -11.52 18.70 11.31
C VAL A 78 -11.60 20.14 10.82
N LEU A 79 -12.53 20.45 9.92
CA LEU A 79 -12.74 21.84 9.43
C LEU A 79 -13.15 22.78 10.57
N THR A 80 -14.02 22.33 11.47
CA THR A 80 -14.41 23.11 12.65
C THR A 80 -13.25 23.28 13.63
N ALA A 81 -12.43 22.24 13.81
CA ALA A 81 -11.23 22.31 14.66
C ALA A 81 -10.22 23.33 14.13
N LEU A 82 -10.00 23.39 12.80
CA LEU A 82 -9.16 24.42 12.18
C LEU A 82 -9.66 25.83 12.52
N ASP A 83 -10.97 26.08 12.43
CA ASP A 83 -11.54 27.38 12.77
C ASP A 83 -11.36 27.73 14.26
N ARG A 84 -11.63 26.77 15.16
CA ARG A 84 -11.45 26.96 16.62
C ARG A 84 -10.02 27.24 17.04
N LEU A 85 -9.05 26.61 16.38
CA LEU A 85 -7.63 26.81 16.63
C LEU A 85 -7.08 28.10 15.98
N GLY A 86 -7.90 28.84 15.23
CA GLY A 86 -7.50 30.07 14.55
C GLY A 86 -6.79 29.86 13.21
N PHE A 87 -6.96 28.69 12.59
CA PHE A 87 -6.44 28.34 11.27
C PHE A 87 -7.50 28.43 10.16
N SER A 88 -8.44 29.38 10.26
CA SER A 88 -9.56 29.53 9.32
C SER A 88 -9.09 29.74 7.86
N ASP A 89 -7.89 30.27 7.65
CA ASP A 89 -7.30 30.43 6.31
C ASP A 89 -6.98 29.09 5.62
N TYR A 90 -6.83 27.99 6.38
CA TYR A 90 -6.53 26.66 5.83
C TYR A 90 -7.79 25.91 5.35
N THR A 91 -8.97 26.36 5.78
CA THR A 91 -10.24 25.68 5.53
C THR A 91 -10.54 25.53 4.04
N LEU A 92 -10.22 26.56 3.24
CA LEU A 92 -10.46 26.56 1.80
C LEU A 92 -9.65 25.47 1.08
N GLU A 93 -8.37 25.32 1.41
CA GLU A 93 -7.52 24.28 0.82
C GLU A 93 -7.95 22.88 1.32
N ALA A 94 -8.29 22.76 2.61
CA ALA A 94 -8.77 21.51 3.19
C ALA A 94 -10.08 21.02 2.52
N GLU A 95 -11.00 21.93 2.20
CA GLU A 95 -12.23 21.62 1.47
C GLU A 95 -11.97 21.16 0.03
N ALA A 96 -11.01 21.77 -0.65
CA ALA A 96 -10.59 21.35 -1.98
C ALA A 96 -10.04 19.91 -1.95
N VAL A 97 -9.16 19.60 -0.99
CA VAL A 97 -8.64 18.23 -0.80
C VAL A 97 -9.77 17.25 -0.46
N LEU A 98 -10.73 17.63 0.38
CA LEU A 98 -11.88 16.80 0.72
C LEU A 98 -12.73 16.47 -0.52
N LYS A 99 -12.94 17.44 -1.41
CA LYS A 99 -13.66 17.25 -2.67
C LYS A 99 -12.97 16.22 -3.56
N ASP A 100 -11.66 16.32 -3.70
CA ASP A 100 -10.86 15.38 -4.50
C ASP A 100 -10.87 13.97 -3.89
N CYS A 101 -10.71 13.85 -2.57
CA CYS A 101 -10.84 12.58 -1.85
C CYS A 101 -12.21 11.92 -2.09
N LYS A 102 -13.31 12.69 -2.04
CA LYS A 102 -14.66 12.19 -2.34
C LYS A 102 -14.78 11.72 -3.79
N ALA A 103 -14.18 12.44 -4.74
CA ALA A 103 -14.19 12.05 -6.15
C ALA A 103 -13.42 10.74 -6.40
N VAL A 104 -12.24 10.58 -5.79
CA VAL A 104 -11.43 9.35 -5.86
C VAL A 104 -12.19 8.18 -5.25
N ALA A 105 -12.77 8.36 -4.06
CA ALA A 105 -13.57 7.33 -3.40
C ALA A 105 -14.79 6.92 -4.25
N ALA A 106 -15.48 7.89 -4.88
CA ALA A 106 -16.59 7.61 -5.77
C ALA A 106 -16.16 6.84 -7.02
N LYS A 107 -15.03 7.20 -7.63
CA LYS A 107 -14.45 6.47 -8.77
C LYS A 107 -14.13 5.03 -8.41
N ARG A 108 -13.49 4.79 -7.26
CA ARG A 108 -13.17 3.45 -6.76
C ARG A 108 -14.43 2.62 -6.54
N ARG A 109 -15.47 3.19 -5.93
CA ARG A 109 -16.77 2.50 -5.76
C ARG A 109 -17.37 2.09 -7.10
N ARG A 110 -17.41 3.01 -8.08
CA ARG A 110 -17.92 2.70 -9.42
C ARG A 110 -17.13 1.59 -10.11
N GLN A 111 -15.82 1.55 -9.94
CA GLN A 111 -14.98 0.47 -10.49
C GLN A 111 -15.28 -0.88 -9.82
N SER A 112 -15.43 -0.92 -8.49
CA SER A 112 -15.85 -2.14 -7.77
C SER A 112 -17.21 -2.63 -8.24
N THR A 113 -18.21 -1.75 -8.24
CA THR A 113 -19.57 -2.08 -8.69
C THR A 113 -19.60 -2.53 -10.14
N ARG A 114 -18.75 -1.97 -11.01
CA ARG A 114 -18.64 -2.43 -12.40
C ARG A 114 -18.02 -3.83 -12.50
N LEU A 115 -17.05 -4.16 -11.65
CA LEU A 115 -16.43 -5.48 -11.60
C LEU A 115 -17.41 -6.55 -11.10
N GLU A 116 -18.22 -6.22 -10.09
CA GLU A 116 -19.25 -7.11 -9.54
C GLU A 116 -20.42 -7.32 -10.53
N ASN A 117 -20.72 -6.32 -11.36
CA ASN A 117 -21.83 -6.35 -12.32
C ASN A 117 -21.38 -6.51 -13.78
N LEU A 118 -20.31 -7.27 -14.05
CA LEU A 118 -19.81 -7.49 -15.41
C LEU A 118 -20.82 -8.20 -16.33
N GLY A 119 -21.86 -8.83 -15.77
CA GLY A 119 -22.92 -9.50 -16.53
C GLY A 119 -22.47 -10.81 -17.20
N ILE A 120 -21.19 -11.16 -17.08
CA ILE A 120 -20.66 -12.46 -17.45
C ILE A 120 -20.71 -13.33 -16.18
N PRO A 121 -21.39 -14.49 -16.20
CA PRO A 121 -21.42 -15.37 -15.03
C PRO A 121 -20.01 -15.84 -14.70
N GLU A 122 -19.74 -16.02 -13.41
CA GLU A 122 -18.43 -16.44 -12.90
C GLU A 122 -17.94 -17.73 -13.55
N GLU A 123 -18.86 -18.67 -13.84
CA GLU A 123 -18.58 -19.92 -14.53
C GLU A 123 -17.97 -19.69 -15.93
N GLU A 124 -18.49 -18.72 -16.70
CA GLU A 124 -17.99 -18.43 -18.03
C GLU A 124 -16.63 -17.70 -17.98
N LEU A 125 -16.41 -16.86 -16.96
CA LEU A 125 -15.10 -16.24 -16.71
C LEU A 125 -14.05 -17.30 -16.33
N LEU A 126 -14.41 -18.26 -15.48
CA LEU A 126 -13.52 -19.36 -15.10
C LEU A 126 -13.18 -20.24 -16.31
N ARG A 127 -14.17 -20.56 -17.14
CA ARG A 127 -13.95 -21.32 -18.38
C ARG A 127 -12.95 -20.61 -19.31
N GLN A 128 -13.12 -19.31 -19.53
CA GLN A 128 -12.20 -18.50 -20.35
C GLN A 128 -10.79 -18.46 -19.76
N GLN A 129 -10.67 -18.31 -18.44
CA GLN A 129 -9.37 -18.35 -17.75
C GLN A 129 -8.67 -19.70 -17.94
N GLN A 130 -9.40 -20.81 -17.76
CA GLN A 130 -8.87 -22.16 -17.93
C GLN A 130 -8.42 -22.44 -19.38
N GLU A 131 -9.17 -21.98 -20.37
CA GLU A 131 -8.80 -22.10 -21.79
C GLU A 131 -7.52 -21.33 -22.10
N LEU A 132 -7.37 -20.10 -21.58
CA LEU A 132 -6.15 -19.31 -21.72
C LEU A 132 -4.94 -20.01 -21.09
N PHE A 133 -5.10 -20.59 -19.90
CA PHE A 133 -4.02 -21.35 -19.25
C PHE A 133 -3.66 -22.62 -20.02
N ALA A 134 -4.65 -23.35 -20.56
CA ALA A 134 -4.39 -24.53 -21.37
C ALA A 134 -3.59 -24.19 -22.63
N LYS A 135 -4.00 -23.14 -23.35
CA LYS A 135 -3.31 -22.65 -24.55
C LYS A 135 -1.88 -22.22 -24.27
N ALA A 136 -1.64 -21.50 -23.16
CA ALA A 136 -0.30 -21.09 -22.75
C ALA A 136 0.61 -22.31 -22.47
N ARG A 137 0.07 -23.35 -21.80
CA ARG A 137 0.82 -24.59 -21.55
C ARG A 137 1.17 -25.33 -22.85
N GLU A 138 0.23 -25.44 -23.78
CA GLU A 138 0.49 -26.07 -25.09
C GLU A 138 1.56 -25.33 -25.88
N GLU A 139 1.51 -24.00 -25.89
CA GLU A 139 2.49 -23.18 -26.60
C GLU A 139 3.89 -23.30 -25.99
N GLN A 140 4.00 -23.29 -24.65
CA GLN A 140 5.26 -23.55 -23.96
C GLN A 140 5.81 -24.94 -24.28
N ALA A 141 4.98 -25.99 -24.17
CA ALA A 141 5.41 -27.34 -24.52
C ALA A 141 5.88 -27.43 -25.98
N LYS A 142 5.20 -26.75 -26.90
CA LYS A 142 5.59 -26.72 -28.31
C LYS A 142 6.89 -25.95 -28.55
N GLN A 143 7.12 -24.85 -27.84
CA GLN A 143 8.38 -24.09 -27.91
C GLN A 143 9.54 -24.90 -27.32
N GLU A 144 9.35 -25.55 -26.18
CA GLU A 144 10.34 -26.44 -25.56
C GLU A 144 10.68 -27.61 -26.48
N GLN A 145 9.68 -28.25 -27.10
CA GLN A 145 9.91 -29.30 -28.10
C GLN A 145 10.72 -28.79 -29.30
N GLN A 146 10.41 -27.60 -29.83
CA GLN A 146 11.15 -27.01 -30.94
C GLN A 146 12.60 -26.68 -30.56
N GLN A 147 12.82 -26.11 -29.37
CA GLN A 147 14.16 -25.83 -28.85
C GLN A 147 14.96 -27.12 -28.66
N TRP A 148 14.32 -28.16 -28.10
CA TRP A 148 14.95 -29.46 -27.93
C TRP A 148 15.38 -30.08 -29.26
N LEU A 149 14.53 -30.00 -30.28
CA LEU A 149 14.84 -30.50 -31.63
C LEU A 149 15.99 -29.72 -32.29
N LEU A 150 16.02 -28.38 -32.13
CA LEU A 150 17.10 -27.54 -32.64
C LEU A 150 18.44 -27.87 -31.95
N LEU A 151 18.41 -28.07 -30.63
CA LEU A 151 19.59 -28.44 -29.84
C LEU A 151 20.13 -29.82 -30.24
N GLN A 152 19.24 -30.78 -30.50
CA GLN A 152 19.59 -32.09 -31.05
C GLN A 152 20.26 -31.96 -32.43
N GLN A 153 19.74 -31.11 -33.32
CA GLN A 153 20.29 -30.92 -34.68
C GLN A 153 21.65 -30.19 -34.68
N GLN A 154 21.89 -29.29 -33.72
CA GLN A 154 23.18 -28.60 -33.55
C GLN A 154 24.29 -29.48 -32.93
N GLY A 155 24.03 -30.76 -32.65
CA GLY A 155 25.07 -31.72 -32.27
C GLY A 155 25.68 -31.50 -30.89
N LEU A 156 24.98 -30.83 -29.97
CA LEU A 156 25.40 -30.62 -28.58
C LEU A 156 24.66 -31.52 -27.59
N VAL A 157 24.60 -32.83 -27.86
CA VAL A 157 24.45 -33.82 -26.78
C VAL A 157 25.28 -35.07 -27.12
N GLY A 158 26.58 -34.96 -26.86
CA GLY A 158 27.37 -36.13 -26.51
C GLY A 158 26.94 -36.60 -25.12
N ALA A 159 26.42 -37.82 -25.08
CA ALA A 159 26.34 -38.81 -24.00
C ALA A 159 26.25 -38.36 -22.52
N GLU A 160 25.38 -39.10 -21.82
CA GLU A 160 25.38 -39.42 -20.37
C GLU A 160 24.46 -38.59 -19.47
N GLY A 161 23.34 -39.21 -19.09
CA GLY A 161 22.42 -38.75 -18.06
C GLY A 161 20.97 -39.04 -18.42
N ALA A 162 20.46 -40.19 -17.97
CA ALA A 162 19.05 -40.58 -18.12
C ALA A 162 18.13 -39.42 -17.69
N THR A 163 17.52 -38.73 -18.64
CA THR A 163 16.52 -37.71 -18.38
C THR A 163 15.18 -38.33 -18.68
N GLN A 164 14.40 -38.53 -17.61
CA GLN A 164 13.04 -39.02 -17.70
C GLN A 164 12.25 -38.14 -18.70
N PRO A 165 11.33 -38.73 -19.48
CA PRO A 165 10.39 -37.92 -20.25
C PRO A 165 9.69 -36.96 -19.30
N TYR A 166 9.66 -35.67 -19.65
CA TYR A 166 8.99 -34.64 -18.88
C TYR A 166 7.53 -35.06 -18.65
N VAL A 167 7.21 -35.39 -17.40
CA VAL A 167 5.83 -35.56 -16.94
C VAL A 167 5.38 -34.17 -16.51
N PRO A 168 4.38 -33.56 -17.17
CA PRO A 168 3.83 -32.29 -16.70
C PRO A 168 3.44 -32.47 -15.22
N PRO A 169 3.73 -31.49 -14.34
CA PRO A 169 3.32 -31.60 -12.95
C PRO A 169 1.81 -31.87 -12.93
N PRO A 170 1.34 -32.81 -12.08
CA PRO A 170 -0.08 -33.05 -11.95
C PRO A 170 -0.78 -31.73 -11.64
N PRO A 171 -2.05 -31.56 -12.03
CA PRO A 171 -2.82 -30.41 -11.57
C PRO A 171 -2.59 -30.27 -10.06
N GLY A 172 -2.14 -29.09 -9.64
CA GLY A 172 -2.01 -28.77 -8.23
C GLY A 172 -3.29 -29.14 -7.51
N PRO A 173 -3.24 -29.45 -6.20
CA PRO A 173 -4.36 -30.03 -5.50
C PRO A 173 -5.63 -29.29 -5.88
N ARG A 174 -6.69 -30.05 -6.25
CA ARG A 174 -8.04 -29.52 -6.06
C ARG A 174 -8.03 -29.06 -4.61
N LEU A 175 -8.11 -27.76 -4.40
CA LEU A 175 -8.64 -27.26 -3.16
C LEU A 175 -10.07 -27.78 -3.20
N ASP A 176 -10.24 -29.00 -2.69
CA ASP A 176 -11.54 -29.46 -2.25
C ASP A 176 -12.04 -28.33 -1.37
N ASP A 177 -13.23 -27.83 -1.69
CA ASP A 177 -14.03 -27.02 -0.81
C ASP A 177 -14.11 -27.78 0.53
N GLU A 178 -13.18 -27.52 1.44
CA GLU A 178 -13.47 -27.65 2.86
C GLU A 178 -14.53 -26.58 3.11
N GLU A 179 -15.77 -27.03 3.12
CA GLU A 179 -16.89 -26.38 3.80
C GLU A 179 -16.37 -25.90 5.17
N ASP A 180 -16.04 -24.62 5.27
CA ASP A 180 -16.05 -23.89 6.54
C ASP A 180 -17.54 -23.72 6.93
N ASP A 181 -18.14 -24.85 7.32
CA ASP A 181 -19.28 -24.87 8.22
C ASP A 181 -18.75 -24.55 9.63
N ASP A 182 -19.40 -23.55 10.24
CA ASP A 182 -19.39 -23.21 11.67
C ASP A 182 -18.29 -22.27 12.21
N TYR A 183 -18.68 -21.00 12.38
CA TYR A 183 -18.31 -20.27 13.59
C TYR A 183 -19.55 -19.53 14.13
N SER A 184 -20.21 -20.17 15.09
CA SER A 184 -21.04 -19.51 16.11
C SER A 184 -20.23 -18.59 17.02
#